data_AF-A0A2N2LIW8-F1
#
_entry.id   AF-A0A2N2LIW8-F1
#
_cell.length_a   1.000
_cell.length_b   1.000
_cell.length_c   1.000
_cell.angle_alpha   90.00
_cell.angle_beta   90.00
_cell.angle_gamma   90.00
#
_symmetry.space_group_name_H-M   'P 1'
#
loop_
_entity.id
_entity.type
_entity.pdbx_description
1 polymer ?
#
loop_
_entity_poly.entity_id
_entity_poly.type
_entity_poly.pdbx_seq_one_letter_code
_entity_poly.pdbx_strand_id
1 'polypeptide(L)'
;MAEHGAESVLVTGGTGRLGRALLPALLAAGFEVRALVRRPDATLPAGVTPAAGDLSDGAGLAEAVRGVDAIVHLASGSAGG
;
A
#
# COMPACT_ATOMS: atom_id res chain seq x y z
N MET A 1 -12.35 5.75 -23.91
CA MET A 1 -11.57 4.81 -23.09
C MET A 1 -10.42 5.64 -22.55
N ALA A 2 -10.44 5.96 -21.27
CA ALA A 2 -9.41 6.84 -20.70
C ALA A 2 -8.10 6.05 -20.63
N GLU A 3 -7.10 6.52 -21.36
CA GLU A 3 -5.72 6.07 -21.20
C GLU A 3 -5.18 6.70 -19.92
N HIS A 4 -5.44 6.07 -18.78
CA HIS A 4 -4.71 6.39 -17.57
C HIS A 4 -3.40 5.60 -17.65
N GLY A 5 -2.27 6.30 -17.82
CA GLY A 5 -0.95 5.72 -17.55
C GLY A 5 -0.97 5.03 -16.18
N ALA A 6 -0.20 3.94 -16.03
CA ALA A 6 -0.27 3.02 -14.89
C ALA A 6 -0.68 3.71 -13.57
N GLU A 7 -1.94 3.53 -13.17
CA GLU A 7 -2.49 4.23 -12.00
C GLU A 7 -1.73 3.79 -10.74
N SER A 8 -1.30 4.74 -9.92
CA SER A 8 -0.54 4.47 -8.70
C SER A 8 -1.49 4.23 -7.53
N VAL A 9 -1.32 3.10 -6.84
CA VAL A 9 -2.19 2.69 -5.73
C VAL A 9 -1.39 2.51 -4.44
N LEU A 10 -1.84 3.14 -3.36
CA LEU A 10 -1.34 2.89 -2.01
C LEU A 10 -2.23 1.88 -1.28
N VAL A 11 -1.66 0.79 -0.82
CA VAL A 11 -2.36 -0.23 -0.01
C VAL A 11 -1.92 -0.12 1.44
N THR A 12 -2.85 0.16 2.36
CA THR A 12 -2.58 0.03 3.79
C THR A 12 -2.84 -1.40 4.26
N GLY A 13 -2.09 -1.91 5.23
CA GLY A 13 -2.27 -3.29 5.68
C GLY A 13 -1.79 -4.32 4.64
N GLY A 14 -0.85 -3.92 3.76
CA GLY A 14 -0.29 -4.77 2.70
C GLY A 14 0.36 -6.06 3.20
N THR A 15 0.85 -6.07 4.44
CA THR A 15 1.43 -7.26 5.10
C THR A 15 0.40 -8.17 5.76
N GLY A 16 -0.87 -7.75 5.82
CA GLY A 16 -1.98 -8.51 6.39
C GLY A 16 -2.54 -9.58 5.44
N ARG A 17 -3.52 -10.36 5.92
CA ARG A 17 -4.11 -11.49 5.17
C ARG A 17 -4.71 -11.10 3.82
N LEU A 18 -5.42 -9.96 3.77
CA LEU A 18 -6.02 -9.44 2.55
C LEU A 18 -4.96 -8.75 1.68
N GLY A 19 -4.09 -7.95 2.29
CA GLY A 19 -2.99 -7.26 1.62
C GLY A 19 -2.10 -8.20 0.82
N ARG A 20 -1.64 -9.31 1.42
CA ARG A 20 -0.78 -10.30 0.74
C ARG A 20 -1.44 -10.96 -0.48
N ALA A 21 -2.77 -11.02 -0.53
CA ALA A 21 -3.51 -11.56 -1.66
C ALA A 21 -3.80 -10.49 -2.71
N LEU A 22 -4.04 -9.25 -2.29
CA LEU A 22 -4.35 -8.13 -3.17
C LEU A 22 -3.11 -7.61 -3.91
N LEU A 23 -1.96 -7.50 -3.24
CA LEU A 23 -0.74 -6.90 -3.82
C LEU A 23 -0.33 -7.57 -5.15
N PRO A 24 -0.25 -8.91 -5.26
CA PRO A 24 0.06 -9.56 -6.54
C PRO A 24 -1.02 -9.34 -7.61
N ALA A 25 -2.29 -9.25 -7.22
CA ALA A 25 -3.39 -9.01 -8.16
C ALA A 25 -3.34 -7.60 -8.76
N LEU A 26 -3.00 -6.58 -7.96
CA LEU A 26 -2.79 -5.22 -8.44
C LEU A 26 -1.58 -5.13 -9.37
N LEU A 27 -0.47 -5.78 -9.02
CA LEU A 27 0.70 -5.85 -9.91
C LEU A 27 0.36 -6.54 -11.24
N ALA A 28 -0.36 -7.66 -11.20
CA ALA A 28 -0.76 -8.40 -12.41
C ALA A 28 -1.75 -7.60 -13.28
N ALA A 29 -2.52 -6.69 -12.68
CA ALA A 29 -3.40 -5.77 -13.39
C ALA A 29 -2.68 -4.52 -13.95
N GLY A 30 -1.37 -4.36 -13.71
CA GLY A 30 -0.55 -3.29 -14.29
C GLY A 30 -0.50 -1.99 -13.48
N PHE A 31 -0.94 -2.01 -12.22
CA PHE A 31 -0.85 -0.84 -11.33
C PHE A 31 0.58 -0.65 -10.79
N GLU A 32 0.96 0.60 -10.55
CA GLU A 32 2.12 0.91 -9.71
C GLU A 32 1.74 0.79 -8.24
N VAL A 33 2.23 -0.25 -7.56
CA VAL A 33 1.75 -0.58 -6.21
C VAL A 33 2.73 -0.10 -5.14
N ARG A 34 2.23 0.72 -4.21
CA ARG A 34 2.87 1.06 -2.95
C ARG A 34 2.18 0.37 -1.78
N ALA A 35 2.93 -0.14 -0.82
CA ALA A 35 2.37 -0.69 0.42
C ALA A 35 2.82 0.14 1.63
N LEU A 36 1.86 0.65 2.40
CA LEU A 36 2.16 1.34 3.65
C LEU A 36 2.67 0.33 4.69
N VAL A 37 3.87 0.57 5.19
CA VAL A 37 4.54 -0.27 6.19
C VAL A 37 5.13 0.60 7.29
N ARG A 38 5.03 0.15 8.54
CA ARG A 38 5.68 0.84 9.67
C ARG A 38 7.20 0.72 9.63
N ARG A 39 7.70 -0.41 9.13
CA ARG A 39 9.14 -0.67 8.97
C ARG A 39 9.46 -0.94 7.50
N PRO A 40 10.44 -0.23 6.90
CA PRO A 40 10.75 -0.35 5.48
C PRO A 40 11.38 -1.70 5.09
N ASP A 41 11.84 -2.50 6.06
CA ASP A 41 12.36 -3.85 5.86
C ASP A 41 11.27 -4.94 5.82
N ALA A 42 9.99 -4.54 5.83
CA ALA A 42 8.88 -5.47 5.70
C ALA A 42 8.97 -6.29 4.40
N THR A 43 8.75 -7.60 4.51
CA THR A 43 8.69 -8.49 3.33
C THR A 43 7.45 -8.18 2.50
N LEU A 44 7.68 -7.80 1.23
CA LEU A 44 6.65 -7.51 0.25
C LEU A 44 6.94 -8.30 -1.05
N PRO A 45 5.91 -8.56 -1.88
CA PRO A 45 6.14 -9.13 -3.21
C PRO A 45 7.07 -8.24 -4.04
N ALA A 46 7.86 -8.86 -4.93
CA ALA A 46 8.67 -8.12 -5.88
C ALA A 46 7.80 -7.19 -6.75
N GLY A 47 8.25 -5.96 -6.99
CA GLY A 47 7.50 -4.94 -7.71
C GLY A 47 6.60 -4.06 -6.83
N VAL A 48 6.37 -4.42 -5.56
CA VAL A 48 5.71 -3.52 -4.59
C VAL A 48 6.74 -2.57 -3.98
N THR A 49 6.47 -1.28 -4.02
CA THR A 49 7.31 -0.27 -3.36
C THR A 49 6.88 -0.09 -1.89
N PRO A 50 7.78 -0.27 -0.89
CA PRO A 50 7.45 0.05 0.49
C PRO A 50 7.31 1.57 0.68
N ALA A 51 6.23 1.99 1.33
CA ALA A 51 6.02 3.36 1.78
C ALA A 51 6.05 3.39 3.31
N ALA A 52 7.07 4.02 3.90
CA ALA A 52 7.20 4.13 5.34
C ALA A 52 6.15 5.08 5.91
N GLY A 53 5.35 4.59 6.87
CA GLY A 53 4.43 5.43 7.62
C GLY A 53 3.58 4.66 8.62
N ASP A 54 2.96 5.40 9.52
CA ASP A 54 2.13 4.86 10.60
C ASP A 54 0.77 5.59 10.64
N LEU A 55 -0.29 4.80 10.65
CA LEU A 55 -1.67 5.29 10.69
C LEU A 55 -2.08 5.74 12.10
N SER A 56 -1.34 5.34 13.14
CA SER A 56 -1.68 5.63 14.54
C SER A 56 -1.26 7.04 14.98
N ASP A 57 -0.13 7.54 14.48
CA ASP A 57 0.40 8.88 14.79
C ASP A 57 0.50 9.80 13.56
N GLY A 58 0.24 9.27 12.36
CA GLY A 58 0.28 10.02 11.10
C GLY A 58 1.68 10.21 10.52
N ALA A 59 2.73 9.68 11.14
CA ALA A 59 4.09 9.81 10.66
C ALA A 59 4.24 9.23 9.25
N GLY A 60 4.86 9.97 8.34
CA GLY A 60 5.14 9.53 6.97
C GLY A 60 3.94 9.44 6.02
N LEU A 61 2.70 9.69 6.48
CA LEU A 61 1.51 9.53 5.63
C LEU A 61 1.49 10.50 4.44
N ALA A 62 1.88 11.76 4.64
CA ALA A 62 1.94 12.76 3.56
C ALA A 62 2.84 12.29 2.40
N GLU A 63 3.99 11.70 2.74
CA GLU A 63 4.94 11.17 1.77
C GLU A 63 4.44 9.88 1.12
N ALA A 64 3.72 9.05 1.88
CA ALA A 64 3.12 7.81 1.38
C ALA A 64 2.00 8.05 0.35
N VAL A 65 1.16 9.07 0.56
CA VAL A 65 0.01 9.38 -0.32
C VAL A 65 0.36 10.27 -1.51
N ARG A 66 1.51 10.93 -1.50
CA ARG A 66 1.91 11.88 -2.54
C ARG A 66 2.06 11.18 -3.90
N GLY A 67 1.32 11.69 -4.89
CA GLY A 67 1.31 11.16 -6.27
C GLY A 67 0.68 9.78 -6.39
N VAL A 68 -0.24 9.42 -5.48
CA VAL A 68 -1.07 8.22 -5.56
C VAL A 68 -2.44 8.62 -6.09
N ASP A 69 -2.98 7.84 -7.02
CA ASP A 69 -4.30 8.07 -7.61
C ASP A 69 -5.42 7.46 -6.76
N ALA A 70 -5.14 6.32 -6.10
CA ALA A 70 -6.11 5.62 -5.27
C ALA A 70 -5.50 5.00 -4.01
N ILE A 71 -6.28 4.96 -2.93
CA ILE A 71 -5.91 4.30 -1.68
C ILE A 71 -6.83 3.11 -1.43
N VAL A 72 -6.25 1.94 -1.20
CA VAL A 72 -6.96 0.74 -0.75
C VAL A 72 -6.64 0.51 0.73
N HIS A 73 -7.62 0.81 1.59
CA HIS A 73 -7.47 0.70 3.03
C HIS A 73 -7.84 -0.70 3.53
N LEU A 74 -6.84 -1.56 3.74
CA LEU A 74 -7.02 -2.89 4.36
C LEU A 74 -6.40 -2.99 5.76
N ALA A 75 -5.95 -1.87 6.32
CA ALA A 75 -5.49 -1.86 7.69
C ALA A 75 -6.71 -2.03 8.60
N SER A 76 -6.55 -2.86 9.63
CA SER A 76 -7.53 -2.96 10.69
C SER A 76 -6.85 -2.52 11.97
N GLY A 77 -7.55 -1.70 12.76
CA GLY A 77 -7.17 -1.40 14.11
C GLY A 77 -7.42 -2.63 14.98
N SER A 78 -6.46 -3.54 15.05
CA SER A 78 -6.34 -4.35 16.26
C SER A 78 -5.74 -3.46 17.34
N ALA A 79 -6.57 -2.62 17.97
CA ALA A 79 -6.34 -2.33 19.37
C ALA A 79 -6.57 -3.65 20.10
N GLY A 80 -5.52 -4.46 20.24
CA GLY A 80 -5.63 -5.80 20.77
C GLY A 80 -4.33 -6.23 21.43
N GLY A 81 -4.34 -6.15 22.77
CA GLY A 81 -3.75 -7.12 23.70
C GLY A 81 -2.24 -7.25 23.72
#